data_AF-A0A8B5XGE4-F1
#
_entry.id   AF-A0A8B5XGE4-F1
#
_cell.length_a   1.000
_cell.length_b   1.000
_cell.length_c   1.000
_cell.angle_alpha   90.00
_cell.angle_beta   90.00
_cell.angle_gamma   90.00
#
_symmetry.space_group_name_H-M   'P 1'
#
loop_
_entity.id
_entity.type
_entity.pdbx_description
1 polymer ?
#
loop_
_entity_poly.entity_id
_entity_poly.type
_entity_poly.pdbx_seq_one_letter_code
_entity_poly.pdbx_strand_id
1 'polypeptide(L)'
;AQTAIKDEKIKGYLTVDQEDSVIKAVYHGETSLESGIKLAVTNRLNELQYQLNRSAANLSQEQEKRLSQTVDFTEKIDESKENKKIVQTIAAAGLGFFLYMILITYASVTAQEVASEKGTKIMEVVFSSIRASHYFYARMLALLLVILTHIGIYVVGGLAAILLFKDLPILAQSGILNHIGEAFSLNTLLFVLVSLFMY
;
A
#
# COMPACT_ATOMS: atom_id res chain seq x y z
N ALA A 1 -35.78 -6.62 4.79
CA ALA A 1 -34.34 -6.69 4.47
C ALA A 1 -33.97 -5.79 3.30
N GLN A 2 -34.61 -5.95 2.13
CA GLN A 2 -34.38 -5.10 0.94
C GLN A 2 -34.57 -3.59 1.17
N THR A 3 -35.57 -3.20 1.97
CA THR A 3 -35.81 -1.80 2.35
C THR A 3 -34.74 -1.25 3.29
N ALA A 4 -34.13 -2.09 4.14
CA ALA A 4 -33.10 -1.67 5.11
C ALA A 4 -31.70 -1.51 4.49
N ILE A 5 -31.43 -2.15 3.34
CA ILE A 5 -30.26 -1.85 2.50
C ILE A 5 -30.44 -0.47 1.85
N LYS A 6 -31.63 -0.19 1.29
CA LYS A 6 -31.94 1.11 0.68
C LYS A 6 -31.89 2.28 1.66
N ASP A 7 -32.20 2.01 2.94
CA ASP A 7 -32.11 3.00 4.03
C ASP A 7 -30.70 3.06 4.67
N GLU A 8 -29.67 2.46 4.06
CA GLU A 8 -28.26 2.40 4.52
C GLU A 8 -28.02 1.81 5.92
N LYS A 9 -29.03 1.21 6.57
CA LYS A 9 -28.91 0.68 7.93
C LYS A 9 -28.12 -0.62 8.00
N ILE A 10 -27.99 -1.34 6.89
CA ILE A 10 -27.20 -2.56 6.76
C ILE A 10 -26.44 -2.58 5.42
N LYS A 11 -25.19 -3.06 5.43
CA LYS A 11 -24.33 -3.13 4.24
C LYS A 11 -24.69 -4.27 3.27
N GLY A 12 -25.49 -5.24 3.72
CA GLY A 12 -25.97 -6.40 2.97
C GLY A 12 -26.66 -7.42 3.86
N TYR A 13 -27.32 -8.42 3.27
CA TYR A 13 -27.88 -9.57 3.98
C TYR A 13 -27.59 -10.88 3.24
N LEU A 14 -27.55 -11.99 3.98
CA LEU A 14 -27.37 -13.34 3.45
C LEU A 14 -28.70 -14.07 3.55
N THR A 15 -29.22 -14.54 2.42
CA THR A 15 -30.35 -15.48 2.38
C THR A 15 -29.77 -16.88 2.37
N VAL A 16 -30.22 -17.75 3.29
CA VAL A 16 -29.76 -19.14 3.38
C VAL A 16 -30.98 -20.03 3.32
N ASP A 17 -31.04 -20.86 2.27
CA ASP A 17 -32.07 -21.85 2.04
C ASP A 17 -31.46 -23.24 2.04
N GLN A 18 -32.27 -24.25 2.34
CA GLN A 18 -31.87 -25.66 2.27
C GLN A 18 -32.77 -26.36 1.25
N GLU A 19 -32.16 -26.91 0.21
CA GLU A 19 -32.85 -27.64 -0.86
C GLU A 19 -32.12 -28.96 -1.09
N ASP A 20 -32.85 -30.09 -1.08
CA ASP A 20 -32.29 -31.44 -1.25
C ASP A 20 -31.11 -31.76 -0.32
N SER A 21 -31.17 -31.30 0.94
CA SER A 21 -30.09 -31.42 1.94
C SER A 21 -28.80 -30.63 1.62
N VAL A 22 -28.85 -29.70 0.66
CA VAL A 22 -27.76 -28.78 0.32
C VAL A 22 -28.11 -27.36 0.76
N ILE A 23 -27.19 -26.73 1.49
CA ILE A 23 -27.29 -25.33 1.90
C ILE A 23 -26.95 -24.45 0.69
N LYS A 24 -27.92 -23.64 0.27
CA LYS A 24 -27.75 -22.60 -0.75
C LYS A 24 -27.78 -21.24 -0.07
N ALA A 25 -26.68 -20.50 -0.18
CA ALA A 25 -26.58 -19.17 0.39
C ALA A 25 -26.38 -18.12 -0.71
N VAL A 26 -27.18 -17.05 -0.70
CA VAL A 26 -27.10 -15.93 -1.63
C VAL A 26 -26.91 -14.64 -0.85
N TYR A 27 -25.78 -13.98 -1.10
CA TYR A 27 -25.50 -12.67 -0.51
C TYR A 27 -26.10 -11.56 -1.38
N HIS A 28 -26.80 -10.63 -0.74
CA HIS A 28 -27.36 -9.44 -1.36
C HIS A 28 -26.77 -8.20 -0.68
N GLY A 29 -25.96 -7.44 -1.42
CA GLY A 29 -25.37 -6.18 -0.97
C GLY A 29 -25.01 -5.30 -2.16
N GLU A 30 -24.68 -4.04 -1.91
CA GLU A 30 -24.29 -3.08 -2.96
C GLU A 30 -22.92 -3.38 -3.55
N THR A 31 -22.04 -3.98 -2.76
CA THR A 31 -20.69 -4.39 -3.14
C THR A 31 -20.41 -5.82 -2.67
N SER A 32 -19.45 -6.47 -3.31
CA SER A 32 -18.98 -7.80 -2.91
C SER A 32 -18.49 -7.81 -1.46
N LEU A 33 -18.69 -8.94 -0.76
CA LEU A 33 -18.10 -9.16 0.55
C LEU A 33 -16.57 -9.03 0.49
N GLU A 34 -15.99 -8.41 1.51
CA GLU A 34 -14.55 -8.43 1.73
C GLU A 34 -14.04 -9.87 1.82
N SER A 35 -12.85 -10.15 1.29
CA SER A 35 -12.28 -11.50 1.20
C SER A 35 -12.29 -12.25 2.54
N GLY A 36 -11.96 -11.57 3.64
CA GLY A 36 -11.98 -12.17 4.99
C GLY A 36 -13.38 -12.57 5.46
N ILE A 37 -14.37 -11.70 5.23
CA ILE A 37 -15.77 -11.98 5.60
C ILE A 37 -16.35 -13.09 4.73
N LYS A 38 -16.08 -13.06 3.42
CA LYS A 38 -16.49 -14.11 2.48
C LYS A 38 -15.95 -15.47 2.93
N LEU A 39 -14.67 -15.54 3.29
CA LEU A 39 -14.05 -16.77 3.78
C LEU A 39 -14.72 -17.27 5.07
N ALA A 40 -14.94 -16.39 6.05
CA ALA A 40 -15.58 -16.75 7.32
C ALA A 40 -17.01 -17.29 7.11
N VAL A 41 -17.80 -16.62 6.26
CA VAL A 41 -19.17 -17.04 5.91
C VAL A 41 -19.15 -18.40 5.21
N THR A 42 -18.31 -18.58 4.18
CA THR A 42 -18.20 -19.84 3.46
C THR A 42 -17.75 -20.99 4.37
N ASN A 43 -16.79 -20.77 5.28
CA ASN A 43 -16.35 -21.78 6.23
C ASN A 43 -17.49 -22.20 7.18
N ARG A 44 -18.27 -21.23 7.69
CA ARG A 44 -19.41 -21.54 8.56
C ARG A 44 -20.52 -22.31 7.84
N LEU A 45 -20.82 -21.95 6.59
CA LEU A 45 -21.80 -22.67 5.77
C LEU A 45 -21.32 -24.10 5.46
N ASN A 46 -20.03 -24.29 5.16
CA ASN A 46 -19.44 -25.61 4.95
C ASN A 46 -19.51 -26.48 6.22
N GLU A 47 -19.28 -25.90 7.39
CA GLU A 47 -19.41 -26.61 8.67
C GLU A 47 -20.86 -27.09 8.90
N LEU A 48 -21.85 -26.23 8.64
CA LEU A 48 -23.26 -26.60 8.73
C LEU A 48 -23.65 -27.68 7.70
N GLN A 49 -23.15 -27.57 6.47
CA GLN A 49 -23.36 -28.59 5.44
C GLN A 49 -22.76 -29.94 5.87
N TYR A 50 -21.58 -29.92 6.49
CA TYR A 50 -20.92 -31.12 7.00
C TYR A 50 -21.73 -31.77 8.14
N GLN A 51 -22.32 -30.97 9.02
CA GLN A 51 -23.22 -31.46 10.07
C GLN A 51 -24.49 -32.10 9.49
N LEU A 52 -25.13 -31.46 8.51
CA LEU A 52 -26.30 -32.03 7.81
C LEU A 52 -25.96 -33.36 7.12
N ASN A 53 -24.83 -33.41 6.40
CA ASN A 53 -24.36 -34.63 5.74
C ASN A 53 -24.10 -35.75 6.75
N ARG A 54 -23.50 -35.44 7.91
CA ARG A 54 -23.29 -36.42 8.99
C ARG A 54 -24.60 -36.95 9.56
N SER A 55 -25.56 -36.08 9.81
CA SER A 55 -26.87 -36.47 10.32
C SER A 55 -27.63 -37.35 9.33
N ALA A 56 -27.49 -37.10 8.02
CA ALA A 56 -28.12 -37.90 6.99
C ALA A 56 -27.42 -39.26 6.76
N ALA A 57 -26.12 -39.36 7.03
CA ALA A 57 -25.30 -40.53 6.68
C ALA A 57 -25.34 -41.69 7.69
N ASN A 58 -26.00 -41.53 8.86
CA ASN A 58 -26.12 -42.58 9.90
C ASN A 58 -24.78 -43.29 10.22
N LEU A 59 -23.70 -42.51 10.36
CA LEU A 59 -22.35 -43.05 10.54
C LEU A 59 -22.18 -43.69 11.93
N SER A 60 -21.37 -44.75 12.02
CA SER A 60 -20.95 -45.28 13.31
C SER A 60 -19.94 -44.35 13.99
N GLN A 61 -19.85 -44.42 15.32
CA GLN A 61 -18.96 -43.56 16.12
C GLN A 61 -17.47 -43.69 15.71
N GLU A 62 -17.05 -44.86 15.22
CA GLU A 62 -15.70 -45.05 14.67
C GLU A 62 -15.49 -44.40 13.29
N GLN A 63 -16.50 -44.46 12.41
CA GLN A 63 -16.44 -43.82 11.10
C GLN A 63 -16.43 -42.29 11.25
N GLU A 64 -17.21 -41.79 12.20
CA GLU A 64 -17.25 -40.38 12.56
C GLU A 64 -15.89 -39.88 13.07
N LYS A 65 -15.25 -40.64 13.98
CA LYS A 65 -13.92 -40.28 14.49
C LYS A 65 -12.85 -40.25 13.39
N ARG A 66 -12.93 -41.15 12.40
CA ARG A 66 -12.02 -41.16 11.24
C ARG A 66 -12.28 -39.97 10.30
N LEU A 67 -13.54 -39.64 10.06
CA LEU A 67 -13.94 -38.52 9.20
C LEU A 67 -13.71 -37.14 9.85
N SER A 68 -13.65 -37.07 11.19
CA SER A 68 -13.37 -35.83 11.93
C SER A 68 -11.89 -35.52 12.10
N GLN A 69 -10.98 -36.37 11.59
CA GLN A 69 -9.55 -36.09 11.65
C GLN A 69 -9.22 -34.90 10.76
N THR A 70 -8.70 -33.83 11.37
CA THR A 70 -8.19 -32.65 10.67
C THR A 70 -6.68 -32.74 10.51
N VAL A 71 -6.14 -32.02 9.52
CA VAL A 71 -4.69 -31.88 9.36
C VAL A 71 -4.13 -31.17 10.60
N ASP A 72 -3.15 -31.80 11.25
CA ASP A 72 -2.34 -31.17 12.30
C ASP A 72 -1.24 -30.34 11.62
N PHE A 73 -1.58 -29.09 11.33
CA PHE A 73 -0.68 -28.14 10.69
C PHE A 73 -0.09 -27.21 11.74
N THR A 74 1.23 -27.30 11.94
CA THR A 74 1.98 -26.42 12.83
C THR A 74 3.09 -25.73 12.04
N GLU A 75 3.09 -24.40 12.04
CA GLU A 75 4.21 -23.62 11.52
C GLU A 75 5.27 -23.42 12.60
N LYS A 76 6.53 -23.74 12.29
CA LYS A 76 7.68 -23.36 13.11
C LYS A 76 8.34 -22.15 12.47
N ILE A 77 8.06 -20.99 13.05
CA ILE A 77 8.57 -19.71 12.55
C ILE A 77 9.78 -19.27 13.38
N ASP A 78 10.78 -18.75 12.69
CA ASP A 78 11.89 -18.03 13.30
C ASP A 78 11.45 -16.58 13.56
N GLU A 79 11.08 -16.28 14.81
CA GLU A 79 10.57 -14.96 15.22
C GLU A 79 11.52 -13.82 14.83
N SER A 80 12.83 -14.06 14.76
CA SER A 80 13.80 -13.03 14.38
C SER A 80 13.66 -12.63 12.90
N LYS A 81 13.41 -13.61 12.03
CA LYS A 81 13.21 -13.38 10.59
C LYS A 81 11.84 -12.80 10.30
N GLU A 82 10.83 -13.23 11.05
CA GLU A 82 9.48 -12.68 10.93
C GLU A 82 9.45 -11.21 11.35
N ASN A 83 10.03 -10.87 12.51
CA ASN A 83 10.16 -9.49 12.96
C ASN A 83 10.95 -8.64 11.96
N LYS A 84 12.05 -9.17 11.40
CA LYS A 84 12.80 -8.48 10.34
C LYS A 84 11.93 -8.21 9.11
N LYS A 85 11.14 -9.19 8.66
CA LYS A 85 10.22 -9.04 7.52
C LYS A 85 9.15 -7.97 7.81
N ILE A 86 8.58 -7.95 9.00
CA ILE A 86 7.58 -6.95 9.41
C ILE A 86 8.21 -5.55 9.41
N VAL A 87 9.38 -5.40 10.03
CA VAL A 87 10.11 -4.12 10.06
C VAL A 87 10.45 -3.64 8.65
N GLN A 88 10.94 -4.54 7.78
CA GLN A 88 11.21 -4.22 6.38
C GLN A 88 9.93 -3.82 5.62
N THR A 89 8.81 -4.50 5.87
CA THR A 89 7.52 -4.17 5.24
C THR A 89 7.05 -2.78 5.65
N ILE A 90 7.11 -2.46 6.94
CA ILE A 90 6.74 -1.14 7.47
C ILE A 90 7.69 -0.06 6.94
N ALA A 91 9.00 -0.33 6.92
CA ALA A 91 10.00 0.59 6.39
C ALA A 91 9.77 0.88 4.90
N ALA A 92 9.51 -0.16 4.09
CA ALA A 92 9.21 -0.02 2.68
C ALA A 92 7.91 0.76 2.43
N ALA A 93 6.84 0.47 3.19
CA ALA A 93 5.59 1.21 3.11
C ALA A 93 5.76 2.69 3.50
N GLY A 94 6.48 2.95 4.60
CA GLY A 94 6.79 4.30 5.06
C GLY A 94 7.63 5.08 4.03
N LEU A 95 8.63 4.44 3.44
CA LEU A 95 9.43 5.04 2.37
C LEU A 95 8.59 5.32 1.12
N GLY A 96 7.76 4.36 0.69
CA GLY A 96 6.86 4.55 -0.45
C GLY A 96 5.90 5.72 -0.25
N PHE A 97 5.31 5.83 0.95
CA PHE A 97 4.47 6.97 1.32
C PHE A 97 5.24 8.30 1.30
N PHE A 98 6.46 8.31 1.85
CA PHE A 98 7.30 9.50 1.85
C PHE A 98 7.68 9.96 0.44
N LEU A 99 8.07 9.03 -0.43
CA LEU A 99 8.36 9.31 -1.85
C LEU A 99 7.12 9.85 -2.57
N TYR A 100 5.95 9.27 -2.31
CA TYR A 100 4.68 9.74 -2.87
C TYR A 100 4.36 11.18 -2.45
N MET A 101 4.60 11.53 -1.19
CA MET A 101 4.39 12.90 -0.69
C MET A 101 5.31 13.91 -1.39
N ILE A 102 6.59 13.55 -1.60
CA ILE A 102 7.53 14.38 -2.35
C ILE A 102 7.02 14.59 -3.79
N LEU A 103 6.60 13.51 -4.46
CA LEU A 103 6.09 13.59 -5.83
C LEU A 103 4.88 14.53 -5.96
N ILE A 104 3.88 14.40 -5.08
CA ILE A 104 2.72 15.30 -5.09
C ILE A 104 3.14 16.74 -4.84
N THR A 105 4.06 16.97 -3.91
CA THR A 105 4.51 18.32 -3.57
C THR A 105 5.15 19.00 -4.77
N TYR A 106 6.11 18.35 -5.43
CA TYR A 106 6.77 18.93 -6.60
C TYR A 106 5.85 19.04 -7.81
N ALA A 107 4.97 18.06 -8.04
CA ALA A 107 3.94 18.18 -9.08
C ALA A 107 3.00 19.37 -8.84
N SER A 108 2.61 19.60 -7.58
CA SER A 108 1.75 20.74 -7.20
C SER A 108 2.46 22.08 -7.38
N VAL A 109 3.73 22.19 -6.95
CA VAL A 109 4.55 23.40 -7.14
C VAL A 109 4.68 23.73 -8.62
N THR A 110 5.06 22.76 -9.46
CA THR A 110 5.16 22.95 -10.91
C THR A 110 3.84 23.40 -11.52
N ALA A 111 2.72 22.78 -11.13
CA ALA A 111 1.39 23.16 -11.62
C ALA A 111 1.02 24.60 -11.23
N GLN A 112 1.32 25.01 -9.99
CA GLN A 112 1.06 26.37 -9.51
C GLN A 112 1.91 27.41 -10.26
N GLU A 113 3.18 27.12 -10.53
CA GLU A 113 4.05 27.99 -11.30
C GLU A 113 3.51 28.23 -12.71
N VAL A 114 3.11 27.16 -13.41
CA VAL A 114 2.55 27.26 -14.77
C VAL A 114 1.22 28.04 -14.76
N ALA A 115 0.37 27.80 -13.75
CA ALA A 115 -0.89 28.52 -13.60
C ALA A 115 -0.67 30.02 -13.33
N SER A 116 0.28 30.35 -12.45
CA SER A 116 0.65 31.73 -12.12
C SER A 116 1.19 32.50 -13.33
N GLU A 117 2.03 31.87 -14.14
CA GLU A 117 2.62 32.50 -15.33
C GLU A 117 1.63 32.70 -16.47
N LYS A 118 0.67 31.80 -16.59
CA LYS A 118 -0.45 31.96 -17.50
C LYS A 118 -1.42 33.04 -17.01
N GLY A 119 -1.65 33.15 -15.70
CA GLY A 119 -2.51 34.18 -15.09
C GLY A 119 -1.93 35.60 -15.14
N THR A 120 -0.61 35.74 -15.06
CA THR A 120 0.11 37.03 -15.08
C THR A 120 0.50 37.50 -16.48
N LYS A 121 0.20 36.72 -17.52
CA LYS A 121 0.63 36.96 -18.92
C LYS A 121 2.15 37.07 -19.11
N ILE A 122 2.95 36.63 -18.14
CA ILE A 122 4.41 36.66 -18.24
C ILE A 122 4.88 35.81 -19.43
N MET A 123 4.20 34.69 -19.72
CA MET A 123 4.51 33.89 -20.92
C MET A 123 4.33 34.65 -22.23
N GLU A 124 3.36 35.58 -22.35
CA GLU A 124 3.17 36.38 -23.57
C GLU A 124 4.37 37.32 -23.79
N VAL A 125 4.85 37.95 -22.72
CA VAL A 125 6.01 38.85 -22.75
C VAL A 125 7.29 38.07 -23.05
N VAL A 126 7.50 36.92 -22.42
CA VAL A 126 8.70 36.10 -22.65
C VAL A 126 8.72 35.51 -24.06
N PHE A 127 7.58 35.03 -24.56
CA PHE A 127 7.47 34.51 -25.93
C PHE A 127 7.54 35.59 -27.00
N SER A 128 7.31 36.86 -26.65
CA SER A 128 7.60 37.98 -27.56
C SER A 128 9.09 38.16 -27.85
N SER A 129 9.96 37.65 -26.96
CA SER A 129 11.42 37.87 -27.01
C SER A 129 12.24 36.59 -27.20
N ILE A 130 11.69 35.40 -26.89
CA ILE A 130 12.39 34.11 -26.96
C ILE A 130 11.46 33.04 -27.54
N ARG A 131 11.99 32.13 -28.37
CA ARG A 131 11.20 30.99 -28.88
C ARG A 131 10.73 30.10 -27.72
N ALA A 132 9.48 29.65 -27.79
CA ALA A 132 8.85 28.80 -26.78
C ALA A 132 9.67 27.53 -26.43
N SER A 133 10.35 26.94 -27.41
CA SER A 133 11.21 25.77 -27.20
C SER A 133 12.40 26.05 -26.26
N HIS A 134 13.09 27.18 -26.43
CA HIS A 134 14.23 27.54 -25.58
C HIS A 134 13.79 27.86 -24.14
N TYR A 135 12.64 28.52 -24.01
CA TYR A 135 12.03 28.76 -22.70
C TYR A 135 11.72 27.46 -21.96
N PHE A 136 11.12 26.47 -22.66
CA PHE A 136 10.79 25.18 -22.08
C PHE A 136 12.05 24.39 -21.65
N TYR A 137 13.09 24.34 -22.48
CA TYR A 137 14.34 23.66 -22.10
C TYR A 137 15.04 24.36 -20.94
N ALA A 138 15.07 25.70 -20.92
CA ALA A 138 15.63 26.46 -19.81
C ALA A 138 14.87 26.19 -18.50
N ARG A 139 13.54 26.11 -18.55
CA ARG A 139 12.67 25.73 -17.43
C ARG A 139 13.01 24.35 -16.89
N MET A 140 13.09 23.36 -17.78
CA MET A 140 13.36 21.98 -17.43
C MET A 140 14.75 21.81 -16.80
N LEU A 141 15.75 22.51 -17.34
CA LEU A 141 17.11 22.51 -16.82
C LEU A 141 17.21 23.23 -15.46
N ALA A 142 16.46 24.33 -15.27
CA ALA A 142 16.36 25.01 -13.98
C ALA A 142 15.75 24.10 -12.91
N LEU A 143 14.66 23.40 -13.24
CA LEU A 143 14.00 22.45 -12.33
C LEU A 143 14.94 21.29 -11.96
N LEU A 144 15.70 20.76 -12.92
CA LEU A 144 16.73 19.75 -12.70
C LEU A 144 17.82 20.24 -11.72
N LEU A 145 18.33 21.46 -11.90
CA LEU A 145 19.35 22.05 -11.01
C LEU A 145 18.81 22.29 -9.59
N VAL A 146 17.55 22.68 -9.44
CA VAL A 146 16.90 22.83 -8.13
C VAL A 146 16.83 21.48 -7.42
N ILE A 147 16.43 20.41 -8.11
CA ILE A 147 16.39 19.06 -7.54
C ILE A 147 17.79 18.60 -7.12
N LEU A 148 18.80 18.80 -7.99
CA LEU A 148 20.19 18.47 -7.67
C LEU A 148 20.70 19.23 -6.44
N THR A 149 20.29 20.49 -6.28
CA THR A 149 20.64 21.30 -5.09
C THR A 149 20.01 20.73 -3.83
N HIS A 150 18.73 20.35 -3.86
CA HIS A 150 18.06 19.71 -2.73
C HIS A 150 18.73 18.38 -2.35
N ILE A 151 19.04 17.54 -3.34
CA ILE A 151 19.80 16.29 -3.13
C ILE A 151 21.14 16.59 -2.46
N GLY A 152 21.89 17.57 -2.97
CA GLY A 152 23.18 17.97 -2.40
C GLY A 152 23.05 18.41 -0.94
N ILE A 153 22.04 19.23 -0.61
CA ILE A 153 21.75 19.65 0.76
C ILE A 153 21.43 18.44 1.66
N TYR A 154 20.61 17.50 1.20
CA TYR A 154 20.26 16.31 1.99
C TYR A 154 21.46 15.38 2.20
N VAL A 155 22.33 15.20 1.20
CA VAL A 155 23.55 14.41 1.32
C VAL A 155 24.51 15.04 2.32
N VAL A 156 24.80 16.34 2.17
CA VAL A 156 25.70 17.07 3.08
C VAL A 156 25.13 17.14 4.49
N GLY A 157 23.84 17.44 4.62
CA GLY A 157 23.13 17.47 5.90
C GLY A 157 23.08 16.09 6.57
N GLY A 158 22.85 15.03 5.80
CA GLY A 158 22.86 13.64 6.29
C GLY A 158 24.23 13.21 6.79
N LEU A 159 25.30 13.53 6.06
CA LEU A 159 26.68 13.27 6.49
C LEU A 159 27.03 14.05 7.75
N ALA A 160 26.64 15.33 7.84
CA ALA A 160 26.84 16.14 9.03
C ALA A 160 26.05 15.57 10.23
N ALA A 161 24.81 15.13 10.02
CA ALA A 161 24.00 14.51 11.06
C ALA A 161 24.63 13.20 11.57
N ILE A 162 25.15 12.34 10.69
CA ILE A 162 25.85 11.12 11.11
C ILE A 162 27.11 11.48 11.92
N LEU A 163 27.90 12.45 11.47
CA LEU A 163 29.10 12.89 12.20
C LEU A 163 28.79 13.45 13.60
N LEU A 164 27.67 14.16 13.76
CA LEU A 164 27.28 14.81 15.01
C LEU A 164 26.46 13.92 15.95
N PHE A 165 25.71 12.94 15.43
CA PHE A 165 24.73 12.16 16.19
C PHE A 165 25.02 10.64 16.20
N LYS A 166 26.13 10.17 15.64
CA LYS A 166 26.53 8.75 15.62
C LYS A 166 26.54 8.05 16.98
N ASP A 167 26.72 8.81 18.06
CA ASP A 167 26.88 8.27 19.42
C ASP A 167 25.52 8.08 20.15
N LEU A 168 24.39 8.41 19.50
CA LEU A 168 23.06 8.19 20.09
C LEU A 168 22.68 6.69 20.10
N PRO A 169 22.31 6.11 21.26
CA PRO A 169 22.00 4.69 21.41
C PRO A 169 20.91 4.17 20.45
N ILE A 170 19.90 5.00 20.16
CA ILE A 170 18.78 4.68 19.25
C ILE A 170 19.25 4.45 17.80
N LEU A 171 20.28 5.17 17.36
CA LEU A 171 20.82 5.07 16.00
C LEU A 171 21.77 3.89 15.86
N ALA A 172 22.53 3.56 16.90
CA ALA A 172 23.50 2.48 16.89
C ALA A 172 22.90 1.07 17.08
N GLN A 173 21.89 0.89 17.95
CA GLN A 173 21.35 -0.45 18.27
C GLN A 173 20.28 -0.96 17.30
N SER A 174 19.63 -0.08 16.54
CA SER A 174 18.43 -0.43 15.78
C SER A 174 18.71 -0.98 14.37
N GLY A 175 19.94 -0.85 13.85
CA GLY A 175 20.28 -1.21 12.47
C GLY A 175 19.49 -0.41 11.41
N ILE A 176 18.74 0.62 11.84
CA ILE A 176 17.88 1.46 11.00
C ILE A 176 18.72 2.26 10.01
N LEU A 177 19.90 2.73 10.41
CA LEU A 177 20.83 3.43 9.50
C LEU A 177 21.25 2.57 8.31
N ASN A 178 21.47 1.27 8.50
CA ASN A 178 21.86 0.38 7.41
C ASN A 178 20.70 0.15 6.45
N HIS A 179 19.49 -0.03 6.97
CA HIS A 179 18.29 -0.24 6.15
C HIS A 179 17.83 1.04 5.44
N ILE A 180 17.95 2.21 6.09
CA ILE A 180 17.71 3.52 5.46
C ILE A 180 18.78 3.78 4.40
N GLY A 181 20.06 3.52 4.69
CA GLY A 181 21.15 3.69 3.72
C GLY A 181 20.99 2.82 2.47
N GLU A 182 20.53 1.57 2.63
CA GLU A 182 20.18 0.69 1.51
C GLU A 182 18.96 1.22 0.74
N ALA A 183 17.95 1.72 1.43
CA ALA A 183 16.74 2.22 0.79
C ALA A 183 16.96 3.54 0.03
N PHE A 184 17.87 4.40 0.53
CA PHE A 184 18.39 5.59 -0.14
C PHE A 184 19.64 5.29 -0.99
N SER A 185 19.68 4.12 -1.64
CA SER A 185 20.73 3.81 -2.60
C SER A 185 20.79 4.84 -3.74
N LEU A 186 21.97 4.98 -4.35
CA LEU A 186 22.16 5.83 -5.52
C LEU A 186 21.16 5.50 -6.64
N ASN A 187 20.77 4.23 -6.77
CA ASN A 187 19.79 3.76 -7.74
C ASN A 187 18.38 4.26 -7.45
N THR A 188 17.93 4.20 -6.18
CA THR A 188 16.62 4.74 -5.78
C THR A 188 16.56 6.24 -6.06
N LEU A 189 17.64 6.95 -5.75
CA LEU A 189 17.71 8.39 -5.92
C LEU A 189 17.71 8.81 -7.41
N LEU A 190 18.46 8.08 -8.24
CA LEU A 190 18.41 8.20 -9.71
C LEU A 190 17.01 7.91 -10.25
N PHE A 191 16.36 6.87 -9.76
CA PHE A 191 15.01 6.50 -10.18
C PHE A 191 13.99 7.61 -9.86
N VAL A 192 14.05 8.19 -8.67
CA VAL A 192 13.18 9.33 -8.29
C VAL A 192 13.45 10.54 -9.19
N LEU A 193 14.72 10.82 -9.47
CA LEU A 193 15.13 11.95 -10.32
C LEU A 193 14.63 11.78 -11.76
N VAL A 194 14.79 10.59 -12.34
CA VAL A 194 14.25 10.26 -13.68
C VAL A 194 12.73 10.30 -13.67
N SER A 195 12.07 9.78 -12.63
CA SER A 195 10.61 9.79 -12.51
C SER A 195 10.05 11.21 -12.45
N LEU A 196 10.71 12.10 -11.70
CA LEU A 196 10.34 13.50 -11.59
C LEU A 196 10.63 14.28 -12.90
N PHE A 197 11.61 13.84 -13.69
CA PHE A 197 11.91 14.42 -15.01
C PHE A 197 10.93 13.96 -16.10
N MET A 198 10.42 12.73 -16.00
CA MET A 198 9.44 12.19 -16.96
C MET A 198 8.01 12.70 -16.73
N TYR A 199 7.72 13.26 -15.56
CA TYR A 199 6.41 13.79 -15.19
C TYR A 199 6.33 15.29 -15.44
#